data_AF-A0AA97LGC0-F1
#
_entry.id   AF-A0AA97LGC0-F1
#
_cell.length_a   1.000
_cell.length_b   1.000
_cell.length_c   1.000
_cell.angle_alpha   90.00
_cell.angle_beta   90.00
_cell.angle_gamma   90.00
#
_symmetry.space_group_name_H-M   'P 1'
#
loop_
_entity.id
_entity.type
_entity.pdbx_description
1 polymer ?
#
loop_
_entity_poly.entity_id
_entity_poly.type
_entity_poly.pdbx_seq_one_letter_code
_entity_poly.pdbx_strand_id
1 'polypeptide(L)'
;MASDDLPLLHTLHCSLQKCFRALQEQHETWKNTLAACTSLLGSLSNLAEQMLASQKVAFANTPLQDFPCLPERLRYRQQCAAEALLEELEGKLLELQKVRDAAGVHVASVFQHCDQQEGLCQERAFQRSVLCPSLADMLEWLLDMEGFYHSIYLEVKLLLLQVTYEDLTKMQTLPQAWEQVLQHSLQNVVEDALLKVSFLEAG
;
A
#
# COMPACT_ATOMS: atom_id res chain seq x y z
N MET A 1 -6.74 0.07 48.37
CA MET A 1 -6.27 1.18 47.51
C MET A 1 -6.29 0.70 46.07
N ALA A 2 -7.48 0.52 45.49
CA ALA A 2 -7.67 -0.29 44.26
C ALA A 2 -8.74 0.32 43.32
N SER A 3 -8.70 1.63 43.09
CA SER A 3 -9.72 2.31 42.25
C SER A 3 -9.18 3.18 41.12
N ASP A 4 -7.88 3.46 41.04
CA ASP A 4 -7.35 4.37 39.99
C ASP A 4 -6.93 3.64 38.69
N ASP A 5 -6.94 2.30 38.66
CA ASP A 5 -6.41 1.52 37.51
C ASP A 5 -7.44 1.22 36.39
N LEU A 6 -8.72 1.14 36.74
CA LEU A 6 -9.82 0.91 35.78
C LEU A 6 -9.97 2.05 34.73
N PRO A 7 -9.85 3.34 35.09
CA PRO A 7 -9.94 4.42 34.11
C PRO A 7 -8.75 4.45 33.13
N LEU A 8 -7.54 4.08 33.56
CA LEU A 8 -6.34 4.08 32.71
C LEU A 8 -6.44 3.03 31.59
N LEU A 9 -6.87 1.82 31.93
CA LEU A 9 -7.08 0.73 30.97
C LEU A 9 -8.21 1.05 29.98
N HIS A 10 -9.26 1.73 30.45
CA HIS A 10 -10.35 2.18 29.58
C HIS A 10 -9.90 3.26 28.58
N THR A 11 -9.07 4.21 29.01
CA THR A 11 -8.50 5.23 28.12
C THR A 11 -7.62 4.60 27.05
N LEU A 12 -6.79 3.61 27.40
CA LEU A 12 -5.95 2.90 26.44
C LEU A 12 -6.78 2.10 25.43
N HIS A 13 -7.82 1.40 25.89
CA HIS A 13 -8.74 0.68 25.02
C HIS A 13 -9.47 1.63 24.05
N CYS A 14 -9.90 2.79 24.52
CA CYS A 14 -10.46 3.85 23.65
C CYS A 14 -9.46 4.31 22.59
N SER A 15 -8.18 4.50 22.96
CA SER A 15 -7.13 4.88 22.02
C SER A 15 -6.87 3.80 20.97
N LEU A 16 -6.85 2.53 21.38
CA LEU A 16 -6.72 1.39 20.47
C LEU A 16 -7.89 1.30 19.49
N GLN A 17 -9.13 1.40 19.96
CA GLN A 17 -10.31 1.40 19.08
C GLN A 17 -10.25 2.52 18.04
N LYS A 18 -9.87 3.74 18.46
CA LYS A 18 -9.67 4.86 17.53
C LYS A 18 -8.57 4.57 16.51
N CYS A 19 -7.46 3.97 16.94
CA CYS A 19 -6.37 3.58 16.06
C CYS A 19 -6.82 2.55 15.03
N PHE A 20 -7.53 1.49 15.43
CA PHE A 20 -8.03 0.46 14.51
C PHE A 20 -9.03 1.01 13.50
N ARG A 21 -9.95 1.89 13.92
CA ARG A 21 -10.86 2.57 12.97
C ARG A 21 -10.09 3.42 11.95
N ALA A 22 -9.12 4.21 12.42
CA ALA A 22 -8.29 5.01 11.53
C ALA A 22 -7.51 4.12 10.53
N LEU A 23 -6.94 3.01 11.02
CA LEU A 23 -6.24 2.03 10.17
C LEU A 23 -7.17 1.33 9.18
N GLN A 24 -8.44 1.12 9.52
CA GLN A 24 -9.43 0.58 8.58
C GLN A 24 -9.68 1.54 7.41
N GLU A 25 -9.86 2.84 7.70
CA GLU A 25 -10.02 3.87 6.67
C GLU A 25 -8.76 4.00 5.80
N GLN A 26 -7.58 3.93 6.43
CA GLN A 26 -6.30 3.88 5.74
C GLN A 26 -6.19 2.65 4.83
N HIS A 27 -6.63 1.47 5.28
CA HIS A 27 -6.55 0.23 4.51
C HIS A 27 -7.43 0.23 3.25
N GLU A 28 -8.62 0.81 3.34
CA GLU A 28 -9.49 0.95 2.16
C GLU A 28 -8.88 1.92 1.14
N THR A 29 -8.27 3.01 1.61
CA THR A 29 -7.52 3.93 0.75
C THR A 29 -6.34 3.20 0.08
N TRP A 30 -5.58 2.43 0.86
CA TRP A 30 -4.46 1.61 0.39
C TRP A 30 -4.86 0.68 -0.74
N LYS A 31 -5.93 -0.12 -0.55
CA LYS A 31 -6.43 -1.07 -1.55
C LYS A 31 -6.87 -0.39 -2.84
N ASN A 32 -7.56 0.74 -2.73
CA ASN A 32 -8.00 1.51 -3.89
C ASN A 32 -6.80 2.08 -4.67
N THR A 33 -5.79 2.60 -3.95
CA THR A 33 -4.56 3.09 -4.59
C THR A 33 -3.76 1.95 -5.24
N LEU A 34 -3.65 0.77 -4.62
CA LEU A 34 -3.02 -0.41 -5.23
C LEU A 34 -3.75 -0.87 -6.51
N ALA A 35 -5.09 -0.85 -6.50
CA ALA A 35 -5.88 -1.17 -7.68
C ALA A 35 -5.64 -0.17 -8.82
N ALA A 36 -5.56 1.13 -8.49
CA ALA A 36 -5.20 2.17 -9.46
C ALA A 36 -3.79 1.95 -10.04
N CYS A 37 -2.79 1.66 -9.20
CA CYS A 37 -1.43 1.30 -9.66
C CYS A 37 -1.47 0.12 -10.62
N THR A 38 -2.20 -0.94 -10.28
CA THR A 38 -2.33 -2.14 -11.12
C THR A 38 -2.88 -1.82 -12.52
N SER A 39 -3.87 -0.93 -12.60
CA SER A 39 -4.43 -0.45 -13.87
C SER A 39 -3.41 0.37 -14.70
N LEU A 40 -2.67 1.27 -14.04
CA LEU A 40 -1.62 2.07 -14.69
C LEU A 40 -0.48 1.20 -15.22
N LEU A 41 -0.08 0.18 -14.46
CA LEU A 41 0.91 -0.80 -14.87
C LEU A 41 0.48 -1.59 -16.10
N GLY A 42 -0.79 -2.01 -16.16
CA GLY A 42 -1.35 -2.64 -17.35
C GLY A 42 -1.30 -1.72 -18.58
N SER A 43 -1.59 -0.43 -18.38
CA SER A 43 -1.51 0.59 -19.43
C SER A 43 -0.07 0.81 -19.92
N LEU A 44 0.90 0.84 -19.02
CA LEU A 44 2.33 0.92 -19.34
C LEU A 44 2.82 -0.31 -20.12
N SER A 45 2.42 -1.51 -19.71
CA SER A 45 2.75 -2.75 -20.42
C SER A 45 2.20 -2.75 -21.84
N ASN A 46 0.92 -2.38 -22.01
CA ASN A 46 0.29 -2.27 -23.32
C ASN A 46 0.97 -1.19 -24.19
N LEU A 47 1.35 -0.05 -23.61
CA LEU A 47 2.11 0.97 -24.33
C LEU A 47 3.48 0.45 -24.78
N ALA A 48 4.19 -0.30 -23.93
CA ALA A 48 5.46 -0.92 -24.28
C ALA A 48 5.30 -1.90 -25.46
N GLU A 49 4.23 -2.70 -25.48
CA GLU A 49 3.89 -3.56 -26.63
C GLU A 49 3.67 -2.75 -27.91
N GLN A 50 2.94 -1.65 -27.83
CA GLN A 50 2.73 -0.76 -28.98
C GLN A 50 4.03 -0.11 -29.47
N MET A 51 4.93 0.25 -28.56
CA MET A 51 6.25 0.79 -28.90
C MET A 51 7.14 -0.27 -29.57
N LEU A 52 7.11 -1.51 -29.06
CA LEU A 52 7.82 -2.63 -29.69
C LEU A 52 7.25 -2.98 -31.06
N ALA A 53 5.93 -2.95 -31.22
CA ALA A 53 5.27 -3.20 -32.49
C ALA A 53 5.60 -2.11 -33.51
N SER A 54 5.52 -0.83 -33.13
CA SER A 54 5.82 0.30 -34.02
C SER A 54 7.25 0.29 -34.51
N GLN A 55 8.22 -0.16 -33.69
CA GLN A 55 9.61 -0.33 -34.10
C GLN A 55 9.83 -1.42 -35.17
N LYS A 56 8.96 -2.44 -35.20
CA LYS A 56 9.06 -3.55 -36.16
C LYS A 56 8.38 -3.26 -37.50
N VAL A 57 7.55 -2.21 -37.57
CA VAL A 57 6.80 -1.87 -38.78
C VAL A 57 7.72 -1.20 -39.80
N ALA A 58 7.83 -1.80 -40.99
CA ALA A 58 8.42 -1.14 -42.14
C ALA A 58 7.41 -0.17 -42.77
N PHE A 59 7.27 1.04 -42.21
CA PHE A 59 6.26 2.03 -42.63
C PHE A 59 6.29 2.34 -44.14
N ALA A 60 7.47 2.31 -44.75
CA ALA A 60 7.66 2.47 -46.19
C ALA A 60 6.94 1.41 -47.05
N ASN A 61 6.61 0.25 -46.49
CA ASN A 61 5.89 -0.85 -47.16
C ASN A 61 4.41 -0.91 -46.75
N THR A 62 3.88 0.17 -46.19
CA THR A 62 2.48 0.25 -45.73
C THR A 62 1.75 1.39 -46.46
N PRO A 63 0.41 1.42 -46.43
CA PRO A 63 -0.35 2.57 -46.93
C PRO A 63 -0.02 3.91 -46.24
N LEU A 64 0.77 3.89 -45.15
CA LEU A 64 1.21 5.08 -44.43
C LEU A 64 2.51 5.68 -44.99
N GLN A 65 3.05 5.13 -46.07
CA GLN A 65 4.29 5.60 -46.72
C GLN A 65 4.25 7.08 -47.13
N ASP A 66 3.07 7.62 -47.41
CA ASP A 66 2.89 9.03 -47.81
C ASP A 66 3.08 10.00 -46.62
N PHE A 67 3.30 9.48 -45.42
CA PHE A 67 3.54 10.23 -44.19
C PHE A 67 4.96 9.98 -43.66
N PRO A 68 6.02 10.53 -44.30
CA PRO A 68 7.41 10.22 -43.96
C PRO A 68 7.80 10.60 -42.53
N CYS A 69 7.15 11.59 -41.94
CA CYS A 69 7.39 12.01 -40.54
C CYS A 69 6.55 11.24 -39.51
N LEU A 70 5.71 10.30 -39.93
CA LEU A 70 4.85 9.54 -39.02
C LEU A 70 5.65 8.73 -37.99
N PRO A 71 6.74 8.00 -38.35
CA PRO A 71 7.48 7.20 -37.38
C PRO A 71 8.07 8.03 -36.24
N GLU A 72 8.68 9.18 -36.53
CA GLU A 72 9.23 10.06 -35.49
C GLU A 72 8.13 10.66 -34.62
N ARG A 73 7.03 11.11 -35.22
CA ARG A 73 5.90 11.69 -34.48
C ARG A 73 5.21 10.65 -33.59
N LEU A 74 5.06 9.42 -34.07
CA LEU A 74 4.51 8.31 -33.30
C LEU A 74 5.41 7.99 -32.11
N ARG A 75 6.73 7.87 -32.34
CA ARG A 75 7.71 7.61 -31.28
C ARG A 75 7.66 8.70 -30.20
N TYR A 76 7.68 9.97 -30.62
CA TYR A 76 7.56 11.10 -29.70
C TYR A 76 6.26 11.04 -28.89
N ARG A 77 5.13 10.77 -29.54
CA ARG A 77 3.83 10.65 -28.85
C ARG A 77 3.80 9.48 -27.87
N GLN A 78 4.38 8.35 -28.21
CA GLN A 78 4.49 7.19 -27.32
C GLN A 78 5.38 7.48 -26.12
N GLN A 79 6.50 8.18 -26.31
CA GLN A 79 7.37 8.62 -25.21
C GLN A 79 6.64 9.56 -24.25
N CYS A 80 5.96 10.59 -24.76
CA CYS A 80 5.17 11.48 -23.90
C CYS A 80 4.06 10.74 -23.13
N ALA A 81 3.43 9.72 -23.75
CA ALA A 81 2.44 8.90 -23.07
C ALA A 81 3.06 8.04 -21.96
N ALA A 82 4.26 7.51 -22.18
CA ALA A 82 4.99 6.75 -21.16
C ALA A 82 5.39 7.64 -19.98
N GLU A 83 5.91 8.84 -20.26
CA GLU A 83 6.25 9.84 -19.23
C GLU A 83 5.02 10.20 -18.38
N ALA A 84 3.88 10.49 -19.01
CA ALA A 84 2.66 10.82 -18.29
C ALA A 84 2.16 9.68 -17.40
N LEU A 85 2.22 8.43 -17.88
CA LEU A 85 1.82 7.26 -17.09
C LEU A 85 2.77 7.00 -15.91
N LEU A 86 4.08 7.22 -16.10
CA LEU A 86 5.07 7.10 -15.03
C LEU A 86 4.89 8.20 -13.97
N GLU A 87 4.59 9.43 -14.38
CA GLU A 87 4.28 10.55 -13.47
C GLU A 87 3.01 10.26 -12.65
N GLU A 88 1.96 9.72 -13.29
CA GLU A 88 0.74 9.33 -12.59
C GLU A 88 1.00 8.21 -11.57
N LEU A 89 1.84 7.24 -11.94
CA LEU A 89 2.24 6.15 -11.06
C LEU A 89 3.07 6.66 -9.86
N GLU A 90 3.96 7.63 -10.07
CA GLU A 90 4.67 8.30 -8.97
C GLU A 90 3.69 9.01 -8.03
N GLY A 91 2.68 9.68 -8.57
CA GLY A 91 1.58 10.26 -7.79
C GLY A 91 0.88 9.23 -6.90
N LYS A 92 0.61 8.03 -7.43
CA LYS A 92 0.03 6.92 -6.65
C LYS A 92 0.98 6.35 -5.61
N LEU A 93 2.28 6.32 -5.87
CA LEU A 93 3.26 5.95 -4.84
C LEU A 93 3.28 6.94 -3.68
N LEU A 94 3.13 8.23 -3.95
CA LEU A 94 3.02 9.23 -2.90
C LEU A 94 1.74 9.05 -2.07
N GLU A 95 0.63 8.64 -2.69
CA GLU A 95 -0.59 8.26 -1.96
C GLU A 95 -0.35 7.04 -1.04
N LEU A 96 0.27 5.96 -1.54
CA LEU A 96 0.64 4.81 -0.71
C LEU A 96 1.58 5.21 0.44
N GLN A 97 2.55 6.08 0.16
CA GLN A 97 3.47 6.59 1.17
C GLN A 97 2.71 7.30 2.30
N LYS A 98 1.74 8.16 1.95
CA LYS A 98 0.93 8.88 2.95
C LYS A 98 0.16 7.93 3.84
N VAL A 99 -0.41 6.86 3.27
CA VAL A 99 -1.13 5.85 4.05
C VAL A 99 -0.19 5.13 5.02
N ARG A 100 0.98 4.70 4.54
CA ARG A 100 2.03 4.11 5.40
C ARG A 100 2.43 5.05 6.53
N ASP A 101 2.69 6.31 6.22
CA ASP A 101 3.14 7.31 7.20
C ASP A 101 2.03 7.61 8.23
N ALA A 102 0.78 7.71 7.79
CA ALA A 102 -0.37 7.88 8.67
C ALA A 102 -0.56 6.67 9.60
N ALA A 103 -0.45 5.44 9.08
CA ALA A 103 -0.50 4.22 9.88
C ALA A 103 0.59 4.24 10.98
N GLY A 104 1.84 4.56 10.62
CA GLY A 104 2.93 4.68 11.59
C GLY A 104 2.67 5.75 12.66
N VAL A 105 2.11 6.91 12.29
CA VAL A 105 1.72 7.95 13.27
C VAL A 105 0.64 7.45 14.23
N HIS A 106 -0.37 6.73 13.73
CA HIS A 106 -1.43 6.17 14.56
C HIS A 106 -0.89 5.14 15.55
N VAL A 107 -0.06 4.21 15.07
CA VAL A 107 0.55 3.17 15.90
C VAL A 107 1.49 3.80 16.94
N ALA A 108 2.41 4.67 16.52
CA ALA A 108 3.34 5.35 17.43
C ALA A 108 2.62 6.14 18.52
N SER A 109 1.49 6.78 18.20
CA SER A 109 0.68 7.49 19.19
C SER A 109 0.17 6.55 20.28
N VAL A 110 -0.36 5.36 19.93
CA VAL A 110 -0.80 4.37 20.92
C VAL A 110 0.34 3.94 21.83
N PHE A 111 1.52 3.64 21.27
CA PHE A 111 2.68 3.24 22.06
C PHE A 111 3.20 4.36 22.97
N GLN A 112 3.19 5.61 22.51
CA GLN A 112 3.50 6.77 23.38
C GLN A 112 2.52 6.89 24.55
N HIS A 113 1.24 6.62 24.32
CA HIS A 113 0.26 6.59 25.41
C HIS A 113 0.53 5.43 26.37
N CYS A 114 0.97 4.26 25.90
CA CYS A 114 1.39 3.16 26.78
C CYS A 114 2.60 3.56 27.66
N ASP A 115 3.64 4.15 27.06
CA ASP A 115 4.88 4.51 27.76
C ASP A 115 4.66 5.58 28.84
N GLN A 116 3.67 6.45 28.68
CA GLN A 116 3.36 7.52 29.63
C GLN A 116 2.58 7.04 30.87
N GLN A 117 2.15 5.78 30.91
CA GLN A 117 1.28 5.24 31.96
C GLN A 117 2.09 4.37 32.93
N GLU A 118 2.50 4.96 34.05
CA GLU A 118 3.10 4.20 35.16
C GLU A 118 2.06 3.21 35.73
N GLY A 119 2.32 1.89 35.61
CA GLY A 119 1.47 0.85 36.20
C GLY A 119 0.83 -0.16 35.23
N LEU A 120 0.99 0.01 33.91
CA LEU A 120 0.49 -0.94 32.91
C LEU A 120 1.11 -2.36 33.02
N CYS A 121 2.19 -2.53 33.77
CA CYS A 121 2.87 -3.82 34.03
C CYS A 121 2.09 -4.80 34.93
N GLN A 122 0.80 -4.58 35.21
CA GLN A 122 -0.02 -5.56 35.92
C GLN A 122 -0.54 -6.65 34.97
N GLU A 123 -0.24 -7.90 35.30
CA GLU A 123 -0.56 -9.12 34.53
C GLU A 123 -2.03 -9.22 34.07
N ARG A 124 -2.98 -8.59 34.78
CA ARG A 124 -4.40 -8.58 34.42
C ARG A 124 -4.72 -7.82 33.13
N ALA A 125 -3.99 -6.77 32.79
CA ALA A 125 -4.22 -6.01 31.55
C ALA A 125 -3.87 -6.83 30.29
N PHE A 126 -3.04 -7.85 30.47
CA PHE A 126 -2.60 -8.79 29.43
C PHE A 126 -3.37 -10.11 29.45
N GLN A 127 -4.40 -10.24 30.31
CA GLN A 127 -5.24 -11.43 30.32
C GLN A 127 -6.30 -11.34 29.24
N ARG A 128 -6.35 -12.37 28.40
CA ARG A 128 -7.40 -12.56 27.41
C ARG A 128 -8.72 -12.83 28.11
N SER A 129 -9.81 -12.19 27.67
CA SER A 129 -11.16 -12.51 28.14
C SER A 129 -11.95 -13.23 27.06
N VAL A 130 -13.09 -13.82 27.43
CA VAL A 130 -14.00 -14.48 26.48
C VAL A 130 -14.53 -13.50 25.42
N LEU A 131 -14.58 -12.20 25.76
CA LEU A 131 -15.18 -11.15 24.92
C LEU A 131 -14.15 -10.14 24.38
N CYS A 132 -12.88 -10.23 24.78
CA CYS A 132 -11.86 -9.26 24.37
C CYS A 132 -10.46 -9.89 24.28
N PRO A 133 -9.72 -9.70 23.16
CA PRO A 133 -8.30 -10.00 23.02
C PRO A 133 -7.48 -9.40 24.16
N SER A 134 -6.28 -9.94 24.37
CA SER A 134 -5.36 -9.31 25.31
C SER A 134 -4.89 -7.97 24.76
N LEU A 135 -4.49 -7.06 25.66
CA LEU A 135 -3.82 -5.82 25.25
C LEU A 135 -2.55 -6.10 24.42
N ALA A 136 -1.81 -7.15 24.75
CA ALA A 136 -0.63 -7.56 23.97
C ALA A 136 -1.02 -7.98 22.55
N ASP A 137 -2.09 -8.76 22.38
CA ASP A 137 -2.56 -9.22 21.06
C ASP A 137 -2.90 -8.00 20.19
N MET A 138 -3.59 -7.01 20.74
CA MET A 138 -3.96 -5.79 20.02
C MET A 138 -2.74 -4.95 19.61
N LEU A 139 -1.78 -4.78 20.51
CA LEU A 139 -0.54 -4.05 20.23
C LEU A 139 0.32 -4.77 19.20
N GLU A 140 0.39 -6.10 19.27
CA GLU A 140 1.05 -6.95 18.27
C GLU A 140 0.40 -6.75 16.89
N TRP A 141 -0.93 -6.80 16.80
CA TRP A 141 -1.61 -6.58 15.52
C TRP A 141 -1.36 -5.20 14.94
N LEU A 142 -1.27 -4.15 15.77
CA LEU A 142 -0.92 -2.80 15.30
C LEU A 142 0.48 -2.77 14.68
N LEU A 143 1.45 -3.41 15.32
CA LEU A 143 2.82 -3.51 14.79
C LEU A 143 2.88 -4.34 13.53
N ASP A 144 2.15 -5.46 13.46
CA ASP A 144 2.05 -6.30 12.27
C ASP A 144 1.46 -5.52 11.08
N MET A 145 0.43 -4.72 11.33
CA MET A 145 -0.18 -3.85 10.32
C MET A 145 0.77 -2.75 9.85
N GLU A 146 1.48 -2.08 10.78
CA GLU A 146 2.50 -1.08 10.43
C GLU A 146 3.61 -1.71 9.57
N GLY A 147 4.12 -2.87 9.99
CA GLY A 147 5.14 -3.64 9.29
C GLY A 147 4.69 -4.05 7.89
N PHE A 148 3.42 -4.46 7.74
CA PHE A 148 2.80 -4.72 6.44
C PHE A 148 2.91 -3.50 5.52
N TYR A 149 2.38 -2.33 5.91
CA TYR A 149 2.42 -1.14 5.04
C TYR A 149 3.85 -0.74 4.68
N HIS A 150 4.79 -0.88 5.63
CA HIS A 150 6.18 -0.56 5.41
C HIS A 150 6.85 -1.48 4.39
N SER A 151 6.69 -2.81 4.55
CA SER A 151 7.30 -3.81 3.67
C SER A 151 6.81 -3.65 2.23
N ILE A 152 5.48 -3.61 2.05
CA ILE A 152 4.87 -3.50 0.73
C ILE A 152 5.35 -2.23 0.03
N TYR A 153 5.27 -1.09 0.73
CA TYR A 153 5.65 0.19 0.14
C TYR A 153 7.10 0.18 -0.33
N LEU A 154 8.01 -0.38 0.47
CA LEU A 154 9.42 -0.45 0.09
C LEU A 154 9.63 -1.35 -1.12
N GLU A 155 9.04 -2.54 -1.15
CA GLU A 155 9.17 -3.48 -2.27
C GLU A 155 8.63 -2.88 -3.57
N VAL A 156 7.44 -2.29 -3.51
CA VAL A 156 6.81 -1.60 -4.63
C VAL A 156 7.67 -0.41 -5.10
N LYS A 157 8.16 0.41 -4.18
CA LYS A 157 9.01 1.56 -4.52
C LYS A 157 10.29 1.12 -5.20
N LEU A 158 10.95 0.07 -4.67
CA LEU A 158 12.17 -0.47 -5.25
C LEU A 158 11.93 -1.06 -6.64
N LEU A 159 10.80 -1.73 -6.86
CA LEU A 159 10.41 -2.24 -8.17
C LEU A 159 10.29 -1.10 -9.18
N LEU A 160 9.57 -0.02 -8.83
CA LEU A 160 9.28 1.07 -9.76
C LEU A 160 10.48 1.98 -10.03
N LEU A 161 11.42 2.11 -9.08
CA LEU A 161 12.69 2.82 -9.29
C LEU A 161 13.58 2.18 -10.36
N GLN A 162 13.36 0.91 -10.72
CA GLN A 162 14.15 0.19 -11.72
C GLN A 162 13.63 0.34 -13.15
N VAL A 163 12.49 1.03 -13.33
CA VAL A 163 11.77 1.13 -14.60
C VAL A 163 12.06 2.47 -15.25
N THR A 164 12.43 2.43 -16.52
CA THR A 164 12.53 3.61 -17.38
C THR A 164 11.74 3.35 -18.65
N TYR A 165 11.28 4.41 -19.34
CA TYR A 165 10.57 4.24 -20.61
C TYR A 165 11.47 3.76 -21.77
N GLU A 166 12.78 3.68 -21.53
CA GLU A 166 13.78 3.19 -22.48
C GLU A 166 13.87 1.65 -22.46
N ASP A 167 13.55 1.02 -21.33
CA ASP A 167 13.57 -0.43 -21.17
C ASP A 167 12.16 -1.02 -21.34
N LEU A 168 11.74 -1.14 -22.60
CA LEU A 168 10.42 -1.64 -22.98
C LEU A 168 10.16 -3.07 -22.47
N THR A 169 11.20 -3.88 -22.32
CA THR A 169 11.06 -5.25 -21.81
C THR A 169 10.65 -5.21 -20.33
N LYS A 170 11.34 -4.38 -19.52
CA LYS A 170 10.96 -4.18 -18.12
C LYS A 170 9.57 -3.60 -17.98
N MET A 171 9.23 -2.57 -18.77
CA MET A 171 7.88 -2.00 -18.76
C MET A 171 6.79 -3.04 -19.02
N GLN A 172 7.02 -3.95 -19.97
CA GLN A 172 6.08 -5.02 -20.30
C GLN A 172 5.95 -6.06 -19.18
N THR A 173 7.05 -6.43 -18.53
CA THR A 173 7.03 -7.42 -17.43
C THR A 173 6.60 -6.85 -16.08
N LEU A 174 6.46 -5.54 -15.98
CA LEU A 174 6.22 -4.83 -14.72
C LEU A 174 4.93 -5.26 -13.99
N PRO A 175 3.78 -5.48 -14.67
CA PRO A 175 2.58 -5.97 -14.01
C PRO A 175 2.78 -7.32 -13.33
N GLN A 176 3.56 -8.22 -13.95
CA GLN A 176 3.84 -9.53 -13.37
C GLN A 176 4.75 -9.42 -12.13
N ALA A 177 5.79 -8.59 -12.20
CA ALA A 177 6.66 -8.35 -11.05
C ALA A 177 5.90 -7.68 -9.89
N TRP A 178 4.98 -6.77 -10.21
CA TRP A 178 4.09 -6.15 -9.24
C TRP A 178 3.17 -7.17 -8.55
N GLU A 179 2.53 -8.04 -9.32
CA GLU A 179 1.67 -9.09 -8.77
C GLU A 179 2.45 -10.05 -7.88
N GLN A 180 3.68 -10.39 -8.25
CA GLN A 180 4.57 -11.20 -7.41
C GLN A 180 4.84 -10.50 -6.07
N VAL A 181 5.21 -9.22 -6.06
CA VAL A 181 5.41 -8.46 -4.82
C VAL A 181 4.16 -8.58 -3.96
N LEU A 182 2.99 -8.22 -4.50
CA LEU A 182 1.73 -8.26 -3.76
C LEU A 182 1.38 -9.66 -3.24
N GLN A 183 1.59 -10.73 -4.00
CA GLN A 183 1.26 -12.09 -3.56
C GLN A 183 2.11 -12.58 -2.39
N HIS A 184 3.40 -12.20 -2.33
CA HIS A 184 4.28 -12.62 -1.23
C HIS A 184 3.97 -11.90 0.07
N SER A 185 3.32 -10.74 -0.04
CA SER A 185 3.20 -9.76 1.02
C SER A 185 1.75 -9.57 1.48
N LEU A 186 0.75 -9.93 0.65
CA LEU A 186 -0.67 -10.06 0.98
C LEU A 186 -0.93 -11.33 1.83
N GLN A 187 -0.24 -11.45 2.96
CA GLN A 187 -0.87 -12.17 4.05
C GLN A 187 -2.01 -11.26 4.53
N ASN A 188 -3.20 -11.83 4.77
CA ASN A 188 -4.41 -11.12 5.22
C ASN A 188 -4.26 -10.54 6.65
N VAL A 189 -3.05 -10.15 7.06
CA VAL A 189 -2.68 -9.65 8.38
C VAL A 189 -3.57 -8.49 8.79
N VAL A 190 -3.77 -7.54 7.88
CA VAL A 190 -4.59 -6.35 8.13
C VAL A 190 -6.07 -6.72 8.22
N GLU A 191 -6.59 -7.50 7.27
CA GLU A 191 -7.98 -7.96 7.28
C GLU A 191 -8.31 -8.81 8.51
N ASP A 192 -7.43 -9.75 8.86
CA ASP A 192 -7.59 -10.64 10.02
C ASP A 192 -7.55 -9.86 11.33
N ALA A 193 -6.65 -8.86 11.45
CA ALA A 193 -6.59 -7.98 12.60
C ALA A 193 -7.87 -7.13 12.73
N LEU A 194 -8.31 -6.49 11.64
CA LEU A 194 -9.53 -5.68 11.61
C LEU A 194 -10.77 -6.51 11.94
N LEU A 195 -10.88 -7.72 11.40
CA LEU A 195 -11.96 -8.64 11.71
C LEU A 195 -11.99 -8.97 13.21
N LYS A 196 -10.85 -9.35 13.80
CA LYS A 196 -10.76 -9.68 15.23
C LYS A 196 -11.17 -8.51 16.13
N VAL A 197 -10.87 -7.29 15.74
CA VAL A 197 -11.24 -6.08 16.51
C VAL A 197 -12.69 -5.67 16.30
N SER A 198 -13.27 -5.89 15.12
CA SER A 198 -14.66 -5.52 14.82
C SER A 198 -15.70 -6.19 15.72
N PHE A 199 -15.41 -7.41 16.21
CA PHE A 199 -16.26 -8.12 17.19
C PHE A 199 -16.32 -7.44 18.56
N LEU A 200 -15.45 -6.47 18.84
CA LEU A 200 -15.38 -5.75 20.11
C LEU A 200 -16.22 -4.48 20.13
N GLU A 201 -16.58 -3.96 18.97
CA GLU A 201 -17.42 -2.76 18.87
C GLU A 201 -18.92 -3.08 18.89
N ALA A 202 -19.27 -4.36 18.73
CA ALA A 202 -20.65 -4.85 18.63
C ALA A 202 -21.21 -5.44 19.95
N GLY A 203 -20.39 -5.57 21.00
CA GLY A 203 -20.76 -6.08 22.33
C GLY A 203 -20.67 -4.99 23.39
#